data_AF-A0AAW8KJY3-F1
#
_entry.id   AF-A0AAW8KJY3-F1
#
_cell.length_a   1.000
_cell.length_b   1.000
_cell.length_c   1.000
_cell.angle_alpha   90.00
_cell.angle_beta   90.00
_cell.angle_gamma   90.00
#
_symmetry.space_group_name_H-M   'P 1'
#
loop_
_entity.id
_entity.type
_entity.pdbx_description
1 polymer ?
#
loop_
_entity_poly.entity_id
_entity_poly.type
_entity_poly.pdbx_seq_one_letter_code
_entity_poly.pdbx_strand_id
1 'polypeptide(L)'
;MGTVTKRQLSNGTVRYRAQVRVQREGYPPYKASKTFSKKSLADEWIKRTEAEIEINPDKMLNPTAELKHKTLADFITQYLEEADRFAKSKTGALKFIASLEIS
;
A
#
# COMPACT_ATOMS: atom_id res chain seq x y z
N MET A 1 -5.27 20.16 1.64
CA MET A 1 -6.02 20.53 0.43
C MET A 1 -5.17 20.27 -0.79
N GLY A 2 -5.52 19.21 -1.51
CA GLY A 2 -4.93 18.86 -2.80
C GLY A 2 -5.15 19.95 -3.85
N THR A 3 -4.33 19.93 -4.91
CA THR A 3 -4.33 20.93 -5.97
C THR A 3 -4.82 20.34 -7.29
N VAL A 4 -5.68 21.05 -8.01
CA VAL A 4 -6.08 20.69 -9.38
C VAL A 4 -5.37 21.59 -10.39
N THR A 5 -4.57 21.00 -11.27
CA THR A 5 -3.92 21.70 -12.38
C THR A 5 -4.66 21.42 -13.69
N LYS A 6 -5.02 22.47 -14.43
CA LYS A 6 -5.59 22.37 -15.77
C LYS A 6 -4.47 22.32 -16.80
N ARG A 7 -4.51 21.35 -17.72
CA ARG A 7 -3.62 21.29 -18.89
C ARG A 7 -4.46 21.17 -20.16
N GLN A 8 -4.18 22.02 -21.13
CA GLN A 8 -4.72 21.92 -22.48
C GLN A 8 -3.73 21.15 -23.34
N LEU A 9 -4.23 20.14 -24.08
CA LEU A 9 -3.42 19.38 -25.03
C LEU A 9 -3.37 20.11 -26.37
N SER A 10 -2.41 19.73 -27.22
CA SER A 10 -2.27 20.24 -28.59
C SER A 10 -3.52 19.99 -29.45
N ASN A 11 -4.30 18.95 -29.13
CA ASN A 11 -5.57 18.63 -29.77
C ASN A 11 -6.78 19.43 -29.23
N GLY A 12 -6.55 20.46 -28.40
CA GLY A 12 -7.60 21.29 -27.79
C GLY A 12 -8.33 20.66 -26.60
N THR A 13 -8.07 19.38 -26.28
CA THR A 13 -8.72 18.71 -25.15
C THR A 13 -8.18 19.21 -23.82
N VAL A 14 -9.06 19.48 -22.86
CA VAL A 14 -8.69 19.87 -21.50
C VAL A 14 -8.61 18.64 -20.59
N ARG A 15 -7.52 18.52 -19.84
CA ARG A 15 -7.35 17.53 -18.77
C ARG A 15 -7.10 18.23 -17.44
N TYR A 16 -7.68 17.69 -16.38
CA TYR A 16 -7.52 18.17 -15.01
C TYR A 16 -6.70 17.16 -14.24
N ARG A 17 -5.56 17.57 -13.69
CA ARG A 17 -4.71 16.75 -12.84
C ARG A 17 -4.95 17.12 -11.40
N ALA A 18 -5.52 16.21 -10.62
CA ALA A 18 -5.54 16.31 -9.18
C ALA A 18 -4.22 15.81 -8.58
N GLN A 19 -3.70 16.52 -7.57
CA GLN A 19 -2.52 16.13 -6.80
C GLN A 19 -2.83 16.25 -5.31
N VAL A 20 -2.54 15.20 -4.54
CA VAL A 20 -2.61 15.19 -3.08
C VAL A 20 -1.21 14.93 -2.55
N ARG A 21 -0.72 15.82 -1.68
CA ARG A 21 0.58 15.71 -1.03
C ARG A 21 0.35 15.86 0.47
N VAL A 22 0.77 14.86 1.25
CA VAL A 22 0.64 14.85 2.70
C VAL A 22 1.99 14.52 3.31
N GLN A 23 2.45 15.42 4.18
CA GLN A 23 3.62 15.22 5.02
C GLN A 23 3.13 15.23 6.47
N ARG A 24 3.23 14.09 7.16
CA ARG A 24 2.95 13.99 8.60
C ARG A 24 4.22 13.56 9.32
N GLU A 25 4.44 14.10 10.52
CA GLU A 25 5.54 13.70 11.38
C GLU A 25 5.40 12.21 11.73
N GLY A 26 6.47 11.43 11.54
CA GLY A 26 6.46 9.98 11.75
C GLY A 26 6.04 9.11 10.55
N TYR A 27 5.59 9.70 9.43
CA TYR A 27 5.24 8.95 8.20
C TYR A 27 6.09 9.41 6.99
N PRO A 28 6.40 8.51 6.04
CA PRO A 28 7.04 8.89 4.79
C PRO A 28 6.16 9.84 3.95
N PRO A 29 6.77 10.66 3.06
CA PRO A 29 6.05 11.60 2.21
C PRO A 29 5.06 10.88 1.28
N TYR A 30 3.76 11.13 1.44
CA TYR A 30 2.74 10.59 0.56
C TYR A 30 2.44 11.54 -0.61
N LYS A 31 2.48 11.00 -1.82
CA LYS A 31 2.24 11.74 -3.07
C LYS A 31 1.34 10.92 -3.98
N ALA A 32 0.12 11.38 -4.21
CA ALA A 32 -0.80 10.80 -5.17
C ALA A 32 -1.18 11.82 -6.25
N SER A 33 -1.32 11.37 -7.48
CA SER A 33 -1.84 12.20 -8.55
C SER A 33 -2.69 11.40 -9.53
N LYS A 34 -3.79 12.01 -10.00
CA LYS A 34 -4.70 11.38 -10.95
C LYS A 34 -5.26 12.41 -11.93
N THR A 35 -5.44 12.01 -13.18
CA THR A 35 -5.91 12.89 -14.26
C THR A 35 -7.32 12.55 -14.70
N PHE A 36 -8.17 13.57 -14.84
CA PHE A 36 -9.58 13.48 -15.21
C PHE A 36 -9.90 14.37 -16.40
N SER A 37 -11.01 14.09 -17.07
CA SER A 37 -11.56 14.91 -18.15
C SER A 37 -12.39 16.10 -17.63
N LYS A 38 -13.03 15.97 -16.47
CA LYS A 38 -13.86 17.00 -15.83
C LYS A 38 -13.22 17.50 -14.54
N LYS A 39 -13.39 18.80 -14.24
CA LYS A 39 -12.90 19.42 -13.01
C LYS A 39 -13.59 18.86 -11.77
N SER A 40 -14.92 18.65 -11.82
CA SER A 40 -15.68 18.13 -10.69
C SER A 40 -15.17 16.77 -10.20
N LEU A 41 -14.82 15.87 -11.11
CA LEU A 41 -14.25 14.56 -10.79
C LEU A 41 -12.87 14.67 -10.13
N ALA A 42 -12.07 15.66 -10.53
CA ALA A 42 -10.78 15.92 -9.91
C ALA A 42 -10.94 16.45 -8.47
N ASP A 43 -11.88 17.37 -8.25
CA ASP A 43 -12.18 17.91 -6.92
C ASP A 43 -12.76 16.83 -5.99
N GLU A 44 -13.68 16.00 -6.48
CA GLU A 44 -14.28 14.89 -5.72
C GLU A 44 -13.25 13.82 -5.36
N TRP A 45 -12.34 13.50 -6.29
CA TRP A 45 -11.24 12.57 -6.01
C TRP A 45 -10.32 13.09 -4.91
N ILE A 46 -9.97 14.39 -4.91
CA ILE A 46 -9.16 14.98 -3.84
C ILE A 46 -9.87 14.83 -2.49
N LYS A 47 -11.16 15.19 -2.42
CA LYS A 47 -11.93 15.07 -1.17
C LYS A 47 -11.98 13.63 -0.67
N ARG A 48 -12.22 12.67 -1.57
CA ARG A 48 -12.27 11.25 -1.22
C ARG A 48 -10.92 10.76 -0.72
N THR A 49 -9.83 11.09 -1.41
CA THR A 49 -8.48 10.68 -0.99
C THR A 49 -8.06 11.35 0.32
N GLU A 50 -8.41 12.62 0.54
CA GLU A 50 -8.17 13.29 1.84
C GLU A 50 -8.96 12.63 2.97
N ALA A 51 -10.23 12.27 2.75
CA ALA A 51 -11.05 11.55 3.72
C ALA A 51 -10.50 10.14 4.01
N GLU A 52 -10.04 9.41 2.99
CA GLU A 52 -9.40 8.10 3.17
C GLU A 52 -8.11 8.18 4.01
N ILE A 53 -7.31 9.24 3.81
CA ILE A 53 -6.10 9.53 4.59
C ILE A 53 -6.44 9.91 6.04
N GLU A 54 -7.56 10.59 6.27
CA GLU A 54 -8.02 10.95 7.62
C GLU A 54 -8.54 9.74 8.40
N ILE A 55 -9.31 8.87 7.75
CA ILE A 55 -9.88 7.66 8.37
C ILE A 55 -8.80 6.61 8.64
N ASN A 56 -7.86 6.41 7.71
CA ASN A 56 -6.84 5.35 7.81
C ASN A 56 -5.43 5.88 7.49
N PRO A 57 -4.87 6.75 8.36
CA PRO A 57 -3.53 7.29 8.14
C PRO A 57 -2.47 6.19 8.10
N ASP A 58 -2.57 5.17 8.94
CA ASP A 58 -1.60 4.07 9.00
C ASP A 58 -1.53 3.23 7.72
N LYS A 59 -2.67 2.94 7.09
CA LYS A 59 -2.70 2.13 5.86
C LYS A 59 -2.21 2.89 4.64
N MET A 60 -2.54 4.18 4.53
CA MET A 60 -2.20 4.97 3.35
C MET A 60 -0.80 5.60 3.43
N LEU A 61 -0.36 5.99 4.63
CA LEU A 61 0.89 6.71 4.82
C LEU A 61 2.05 5.80 5.25
N ASN A 62 1.80 4.55 5.66
CA ASN A 62 2.85 3.62 6.09
C ASN A 62 2.90 2.36 5.21
N PRO A 63 3.40 2.44 3.96
CA PRO A 63 3.61 1.26 3.12
C PRO A 63 4.58 0.24 3.75
N THR A 64 5.41 0.66 4.69
CA THR A 64 6.34 -0.21 5.45
C THR A 64 5.63 -1.14 6.44
N ALA A 65 4.44 -0.78 6.92
CA ALA A 65 3.66 -1.63 7.83
C ALA A 65 2.97 -2.78 7.08
N GLU A 66 2.54 -2.55 5.84
CA GLU A 66 1.96 -3.60 4.96
C GLU A 66 3.02 -4.52 4.35
N LEU A 67 4.25 -4.02 4.15
CA LEU A 67 5.38 -4.81 3.65
C LEU A 67 6.05 -5.69 4.73
N LYS A 68 5.45 -5.85 5.92
CA LYS A 68 5.69 -7.06 6.71
C LYS A 68 4.97 -8.23 6.05
N HIS A 69 5.41 -8.59 4.85
CA HIS A 69 5.13 -9.92 4.32
C HIS A 69 5.59 -10.90 5.39
N LYS A 70 4.70 -11.81 5.80
CA LYS A 70 5.07 -12.93 6.66
C LYS A 70 6.32 -13.56 6.06
N THR A 71 7.36 -13.72 6.88
CA THR A 71 8.59 -14.37 6.43
C THR A 71 8.28 -15.81 6.04
N LEU A 72 9.16 -16.43 5.25
CA LEU A 72 9.02 -17.86 4.97
C LEU A 72 8.95 -18.68 6.27
N ALA A 73 9.68 -18.26 7.31
CA ALA A 73 9.64 -18.85 8.64
C ALA A 73 8.24 -18.71 9.29
N ASP A 74 7.61 -17.54 9.18
CA ASP A 74 6.24 -17.32 9.70
C ASP A 74 5.22 -18.20 8.96
N PHE A 75 5.36 -18.36 7.64
CA PHE A 75 4.51 -19.24 6.85
C PHE A 75 4.68 -20.72 7.23
N ILE A 76 5.92 -21.16 7.42
CA ILE A 76 6.21 -22.54 7.84
C ILE A 76 5.63 -22.80 9.24
N THR A 77 5.73 -21.83 10.15
CA THR A 77 5.19 -21.95 11.51
C THR A 77 3.67 -22.07 11.47
N GLN A 78 3.00 -21.18 10.74
CA GLN A 78 1.55 -21.24 10.56
C GLN A 78 1.10 -22.55 9.90
N TYR A 79 1.82 -23.04 8.89
CA TYR A 79 1.54 -24.31 8.23
C TYR A 79 1.66 -25.51 9.17
N LEU A 80 2.62 -25.50 10.11
CA LEU A 80 2.77 -26.53 11.11
C LEU A 80 1.70 -26.46 12.22
N GLU A 81 1.16 -25.28 12.52
CA GLU A 81 0.08 -25.08 13.50
C GLU A 81 -1.29 -25.46 12.96
N GLU A 82 -1.59 -25.13 11.70
CA GLU A 82 -2.90 -25.39 11.09
C GLU A 82 -3.10 -26.85 10.64
N ALA A 83 -2.01 -27.58 10.37
CA ALA A 83 -2.10 -28.91 9.81
C ALA A 83 -2.02 -30.01 10.89
N ASP A 84 -2.99 -30.91 10.86
CA ASP A 84 -3.11 -31.99 11.84
C ASP A 84 -2.22 -33.19 11.46
N ARG A 85 -1.24 -33.50 12.32
CA ARG A 85 -0.30 -34.65 12.29
C ARG A 85 0.61 -34.78 11.07
N PHE A 86 1.81 -34.21 11.16
CA PHE A 86 2.94 -34.57 10.30
C PHE A 86 3.88 -35.60 10.94
N ALA A 87 4.55 -36.37 10.09
CA ALA A 87 5.68 -37.19 10.50
C ALA A 87 6.81 -36.32 11.10
N LYS A 88 7.53 -36.86 12.09
CA LYS A 88 8.62 -36.15 12.79
C LYS A 88 9.70 -35.62 11.83
N SER A 89 10.01 -36.38 10.78
CA SER A 89 10.98 -36.00 9.74
C SER A 89 10.57 -34.76 8.96
N LYS A 90 9.31 -34.67 8.54
CA LYS A 90 8.76 -33.51 7.80
C LYS A 90 8.75 -32.25 8.67
N THR A 91 8.37 -32.40 9.93
CA THR A 91 8.38 -31.29 10.90
C THR A 91 9.79 -30.78 11.16
N GLY A 92 10.76 -31.70 11.31
CA GLY A 92 12.17 -31.36 11.50
C GLY A 92 12.77 -30.63 10.30
N ALA A 93 12.50 -31.11 9.07
CA ALA A 93 12.98 -30.46 7.85
C ALA A 93 12.39 -29.05 7.67
N LEU A 94 11.09 -28.87 7.93
CA LEU A 94 10.44 -27.56 7.83
C LEU A 94 10.99 -26.57 8.87
N LYS A 95 11.19 -27.00 10.12
CA LYS A 95 11.83 -26.17 11.15
C LYS A 95 13.28 -25.80 10.79
N PHE A 96 14.01 -26.73 10.19
CA PHE A 96 15.36 -26.45 9.70
C PHE A 96 15.36 -25.38 8.61
N ILE A 97 14.48 -25.50 7.61
CA ILE A 97 14.33 -24.49 6.54
C ILE A 97 13.94 -23.13 7.12
N ALA A 98 13.05 -23.09 8.12
CA ALA A 98 12.66 -21.85 8.80
C ALA A 98 13.81 -21.20 9.59
N SER A 99 14.83 -21.98 10.01
CA SER A 99 16.00 -21.48 10.76
C SER A 99 17.13 -20.95 9.87
N LEU A 100 17.06 -21.17 8.55
CA LEU A 100 18.07 -20.68 7.62
C LEU A 100 17.80 -19.21 7.30
N GLU A 101 18.79 -18.35 7.51
CA GLU A 101 18.75 -16.97 7.03
C GLU A 101 19.02 -16.98 5.53
N ILE A 102 17.99 -16.71 4.74
CA ILE A 102 18.13 -16.48 3.29
C ILE A 102 18.33 -14.97 3.12
N SER A 103 19.54 -14.58 2.73
CA SER A 103 19.93 -13.19 2.44
C SER A 103 19.42 -12.71 1.10
#